data_AF-A0A957GT41-F1
#
_entry.id   AF-A0A957GT41-F1
#
_cell.length_a   1.000
_cell.length_b   1.000
_cell.length_c   1.000
_cell.angle_alpha   90.00
_cell.angle_beta   90.00
_cell.angle_gamma   90.00
#
_symmetry.space_group_name_H-M   'P 1'
#
loop_
_entity.id
_entity.type
_entity.pdbx_description
1 polymer ?
#
loop_
_entity_poly.entity_id
_entity_poly.type
_entity_poly.pdbx_seq_one_letter_code
_entity_poly.pdbx_strand_id
1 'polypeptide(L)'
;PRPEPIVEREVVERPLSPHIRPRPEPIVEREVVERPLSPHIRLAASLLLLEAFAAARRQSVADFLCEVYGLERVETAVSILINLPQSELAVAPAALRQHVAAIGVNTRTVAELGEQGKELQKYTRQLAAWLKAYDGYVPALHLNTRGGIGQLFDHNNGRIFGLLVGMGVAAAPHQLWIEDPVQMETAAAQ
;
A
#
# COMPACT_ATOMS: atom_id res chain seq x y z
N PRO A 1 22.95 -46.70 18.02
CA PRO A 1 22.68 -45.29 17.66
C PRO A 1 23.99 -44.55 17.32
N ARG A 2 24.18 -44.20 16.04
CA ARG A 2 25.35 -43.40 15.62
C ARG A 2 25.20 -41.97 16.17
N PRO A 3 26.24 -41.38 16.77
CA PRO A 3 26.20 -39.98 17.20
C PRO A 3 26.16 -39.06 15.99
N GLU A 4 25.34 -38.00 16.08
CA GLU A 4 25.22 -36.94 15.07
C GLU A 4 26.52 -36.13 14.96
N PRO A 5 26.88 -35.63 13.76
CA PRO A 5 28.11 -34.87 13.58
C PRO A 5 27.97 -33.46 14.19
N ILE A 6 28.91 -33.16 15.09
CA ILE A 6 29.09 -31.84 15.70
C ILE A 6 29.57 -30.86 14.62
N VAL A 7 28.84 -29.77 14.42
CA VAL A 7 29.26 -28.65 13.56
C VAL A 7 30.11 -27.70 14.41
N GLU A 8 31.43 -27.88 14.39
CA GLU A 8 32.35 -26.93 15.01
C GLU A 8 32.57 -25.71 14.11
N ARG A 9 32.37 -24.51 14.69
CA ARG A 9 32.78 -23.23 14.11
C ARG A 9 34.18 -22.90 14.62
N GLU A 10 35.15 -22.86 13.72
CA GLU A 10 36.54 -22.53 14.06
C GLU A 10 36.93 -21.17 13.48
N VAL A 11 37.41 -20.27 14.35
CA VAL A 11 38.09 -19.02 13.98
C VAL A 11 39.57 -19.37 13.82
N VAL A 12 40.13 -19.18 12.62
CA VAL A 12 41.50 -19.60 12.31
C VAL A 12 42.43 -18.40 12.25
N GLU A 13 43.43 -18.35 13.15
CA GLU A 13 44.63 -17.52 12.98
C GLU A 13 45.92 -18.35 12.99
N ARG A 14 46.61 -18.26 11.84
CA ARG A 14 48.07 -18.28 11.59
C ARG A 14 48.91 -19.57 11.77
N PRO A 15 50.06 -19.68 11.04
CA PRO A 15 50.30 -20.89 10.25
C PRO A 15 51.65 -21.60 10.51
N LEU A 16 51.80 -22.71 9.77
CA LEU A 16 53.01 -23.41 9.30
C LEU A 16 53.62 -24.50 10.20
N SER A 17 53.18 -25.74 9.98
CA SER A 17 54.09 -26.90 9.81
C SER A 17 53.41 -28.05 9.06
N PRO A 18 54.18 -28.93 8.38
CA PRO A 18 53.84 -29.36 7.04
C PRO A 18 53.37 -30.82 6.98
N HIS A 19 52.19 -31.15 7.50
CA HIS A 19 51.50 -32.41 7.14
C HIS A 19 50.00 -32.15 7.00
N ILE A 20 49.63 -31.40 5.97
CA ILE A 20 48.23 -31.21 5.58
C ILE A 20 47.81 -32.49 4.86
N ARG A 21 47.08 -33.38 5.57
CA ARG A 21 46.27 -34.39 4.87
C ARG A 21 45.30 -33.62 3.98
N PRO A 22 45.13 -33.97 2.69
CA PRO A 22 44.14 -33.30 1.85
C PRO A 22 42.79 -33.41 2.56
N ARG A 23 42.22 -32.25 2.91
CA ARG A 23 40.87 -32.17 3.48
C ARG A 23 39.96 -32.76 2.39
N PRO A 24 39.22 -33.84 2.66
CA PRO A 24 38.31 -34.39 1.66
C PRO A 24 37.36 -33.27 1.24
N GLU A 25 37.27 -33.03 -0.07
CA GLU A 25 36.36 -32.03 -0.60
C GLU A 25 34.95 -32.33 -0.10
N PRO A 26 34.23 -31.34 0.45
CA PRO A 26 32.88 -31.57 0.90
C PRO A 26 32.05 -32.08 -0.26
N ILE A 27 31.35 -33.19 -0.05
CA ILE A 27 30.39 -33.72 -1.03
C ILE A 27 29.26 -32.68 -1.10
N VAL A 28 29.23 -31.90 -2.19
CA VAL A 28 28.19 -30.91 -2.44
C VAL A 28 27.03 -31.62 -3.12
N GLU A 29 26.00 -31.94 -2.35
CA GLU A 29 24.72 -32.35 -2.90
C GLU A 29 23.98 -31.10 -3.40
N ARG A 30 23.66 -31.06 -4.69
CA ARG A 30 22.94 -29.94 -5.33
C ARG A 30 21.49 -30.36 -5.53
N GLU A 31 20.60 -29.76 -4.74
CA GLU A 31 19.16 -29.88 -4.93
C GLU A 31 18.64 -28.68 -5.72
N VAL A 32 17.98 -28.92 -6.85
CA VAL A 32 17.33 -27.86 -7.63
C VAL A 32 15.91 -27.70 -7.10
N VAL A 33 15.67 -26.60 -6.38
CA VAL A 33 14.33 -26.25 -5.89
C VAL A 33 13.68 -25.31 -6.89
N GLU A 34 12.65 -25.80 -7.59
CA GLU A 34 11.78 -24.94 -8.39
C GLU A 34 10.86 -24.16 -7.46
N ARG A 35 11.10 -22.85 -7.38
CA ARG A 35 10.25 -21.91 -6.65
C ARG A 35 9.86 -20.76 -7.56
N PRO A 36 8.63 -20.23 -7.43
CA PRO A 36 8.27 -19.01 -8.11
C PRO A 36 9.26 -17.91 -7.78
N LEU A 37 9.60 -17.10 -8.79
CA LEU A 37 10.33 -15.86 -8.55
C LEU A 37 9.54 -14.99 -7.55
N SER A 38 10.28 -14.30 -6.67
CA SER A 38 9.70 -13.32 -5.75
C SER A 38 8.81 -12.33 -6.53
N PRO A 39 7.64 -11.92 -5.98
CA PRO A 39 6.78 -10.92 -6.60
C PRO A 39 7.53 -9.64 -7.00
N HIS A 40 8.53 -9.25 -6.22
CA HIS A 40 9.36 -8.07 -6.50
C HIS A 40 10.22 -8.25 -7.76
N ILE A 41 10.82 -9.43 -7.94
CA ILE A 41 11.62 -9.75 -9.14
C ILE A 41 10.70 -9.80 -10.35
N ARG A 42 9.54 -10.45 -10.21
CA ARG A 42 8.53 -10.52 -11.27
C ARG A 42 8.08 -9.12 -11.69
N LEU A 43 7.74 -8.26 -10.73
CA LEU A 43 7.33 -6.89 -10.99
C LEU A 43 8.43 -6.10 -11.70
N ALA A 44 9.67 -6.15 -11.20
CA ALA A 44 10.79 -5.44 -11.80
C ALA A 44 11.07 -5.91 -13.23
N ALA A 45 11.08 -7.23 -13.46
CA ALA A 45 11.25 -7.80 -14.79
C ALA A 45 10.11 -7.39 -15.72
N SER A 46 8.85 -7.44 -15.26
CA SER A 46 7.69 -7.01 -16.04
C SER A 46 7.75 -5.53 -16.41
N LEU A 47 8.12 -4.64 -15.49
CA LEU A 47 8.25 -3.20 -15.76
C LEU A 47 9.37 -2.93 -16.78
N LEU A 48 10.53 -3.57 -16.62
CA LEU A 48 11.65 -3.39 -17.55
C LEU A 48 11.30 -3.90 -18.96
N LEU A 49 10.67 -5.07 -19.06
CA LEU A 49 10.23 -5.61 -20.33
C LEU A 49 9.17 -4.70 -20.97
N LEU A 50 8.20 -4.21 -20.18
CA LEU A 50 7.16 -3.31 -20.64
C LEU A 50 7.76 -2.02 -21.24
N GLU A 51 8.72 -1.41 -20.56
CA GLU A 51 9.43 -0.24 -21.06
C GLU A 51 10.24 -0.55 -22.33
N ALA A 52 10.96 -1.67 -22.36
CA ALA A 52 11.75 -2.09 -23.52
C ALA A 52 10.89 -2.33 -24.76
N PHE A 53 9.73 -2.99 -24.61
CA PHE A 53 8.81 -3.23 -25.72
C PHE A 53 8.17 -1.94 -26.23
N ALA A 54 7.72 -1.06 -25.35
CA ALA A 54 7.20 0.25 -25.73
C ALA A 54 8.26 1.07 -26.49
N ALA A 55 9.50 1.08 -25.98
CA ALA A 55 10.63 1.78 -26.61
C ALA A 55 10.98 1.19 -27.98
N ALA A 56 11.02 -0.14 -28.13
CA ALA A 56 11.28 -0.81 -29.40
C ALA A 56 10.23 -0.46 -30.48
N ARG A 57 9.00 -0.18 -30.06
CA ARG A 57 7.90 0.27 -30.93
C ARG A 57 7.79 1.78 -31.08
N ARG A 58 8.65 2.55 -30.40
CA ARG A 58 8.60 4.02 -30.36
C ARG A 58 7.23 4.57 -29.92
N GLN A 59 6.59 3.86 -29.00
CA GLN A 59 5.30 4.21 -28.41
C GLN A 59 5.49 4.55 -26.92
N SER A 60 4.53 5.27 -26.33
CA SER A 60 4.46 5.36 -24.88
C SER A 60 4.08 3.99 -24.28
N VAL A 61 4.39 3.77 -23.00
CA VAL A 61 3.95 2.55 -22.29
C VAL A 61 2.42 2.44 -22.30
N ALA A 62 1.71 3.56 -22.15
CA ALA A 62 0.24 3.58 -22.20
C ALA A 62 -0.30 3.15 -23.57
N ASP A 63 0.29 3.65 -24.66
CA ASP A 63 -0.10 3.27 -26.03
C ASP A 63 0.15 1.79 -26.31
N PHE A 64 1.31 1.30 -25.88
CA PHE A 64 1.66 -0.10 -26.02
C PHE A 64 0.67 -0.99 -25.25
N LEU A 65 0.30 -0.61 -24.03
CA LEU A 65 -0.73 -1.35 -23.26
C LEU A 65 -2.10 -1.28 -23.96
N CYS A 66 -2.49 -0.13 -24.51
CA CYS A 66 -3.74 -0.02 -25.26
C CYS A 66 -3.75 -0.98 -26.46
N GLU A 67 -2.65 -1.05 -27.21
CA GLU A 67 -2.52 -1.98 -28.33
C GLU A 67 -2.61 -3.45 -27.88
N VAL A 68 -1.83 -3.83 -26.85
CA VAL A 68 -1.75 -5.22 -26.37
C VAL A 68 -3.10 -5.71 -25.80
N TYR A 69 -3.82 -4.84 -25.09
CA TYR A 69 -5.10 -5.19 -24.47
C TYR A 69 -6.32 -4.83 -25.32
N GLY A 70 -6.14 -4.28 -26.52
CA GLY A 70 -7.23 -3.84 -27.39
C GLY A 70 -8.10 -2.73 -26.77
N LEU A 71 -7.48 -1.84 -25.99
CA LEU A 71 -8.15 -0.72 -25.32
C LEU A 71 -8.11 0.54 -26.18
N GLU A 72 -9.15 1.36 -26.06
CA GLU A 72 -9.14 2.69 -26.64
C GLU A 72 -8.26 3.63 -25.83
N ARG A 73 -7.53 4.49 -26.54
CA ARG A 73 -6.68 5.51 -25.90
C ARG A 73 -7.56 6.59 -25.29
N VAL A 74 -7.42 6.78 -23.98
CA VAL A 74 -8.09 7.86 -23.24
C VAL A 74 -7.11 9.03 -23.12
N GLU A 75 -7.45 10.18 -23.70
CA GLU A 75 -6.63 11.41 -23.65
C GLU A 75 -6.84 12.23 -22.36
N THR A 76 -7.64 11.70 -21.43
CA THR A 76 -7.91 12.38 -20.15
C THR A 76 -6.87 12.00 -19.12
N ALA A 77 -6.31 12.99 -18.41
CA ALA A 77 -5.38 12.75 -17.33
C ALA A 77 -6.01 11.90 -16.21
N VAL A 78 -5.22 11.02 -15.61
CA VAL A 78 -5.65 10.23 -14.45
C VAL A 78 -5.73 11.13 -13.23
N SER A 79 -6.88 11.11 -12.55
CA SER A 79 -7.10 11.81 -11.29
C SER A 79 -6.14 11.32 -10.20
N ILE A 80 -5.40 12.25 -9.59
CA ILE A 80 -4.40 11.93 -8.56
C ILE A 80 -4.99 12.14 -7.17
N LEU A 81 -4.87 11.10 -6.34
CA LEU A 81 -5.04 11.15 -4.89
C LEU A 81 -3.67 11.41 -4.25
N ILE A 82 -3.57 12.39 -3.35
CA ILE A 82 -2.39 12.57 -2.52
C ILE A 82 -2.73 12.16 -1.09
N ASN A 83 -2.03 11.16 -0.57
CA ASN A 83 -2.17 10.75 0.83
C ASN A 83 -1.22 11.55 1.73
N LEU A 84 -1.76 12.19 2.76
CA LEU A 84 -1.01 13.00 3.71
C LEU A 84 -1.13 12.38 5.11
N PRO A 85 -0.03 12.26 5.86
CA PRO A 85 -0.15 11.95 7.27
C PRO A 85 -0.80 13.13 7.99
N GLN A 86 -1.60 12.85 9.02
CA GLN A 86 -2.33 13.87 9.78
C GLN A 86 -1.43 15.00 10.32
N SER A 87 -0.18 14.68 10.68
CA SER A 87 0.84 15.64 11.15
C SER A 87 1.30 16.63 10.08
N GLU A 88 1.02 16.36 8.81
CA GLU A 88 1.51 17.13 7.66
C GLU A 88 0.36 17.84 6.91
N LEU A 89 -0.79 18.03 7.55
CA LEU A 89 -1.85 18.89 6.98
C LEU A 89 -1.34 20.32 6.68
N ALA A 90 -0.22 20.74 7.28
CA ALA A 90 0.46 21.99 6.97
C ALA A 90 1.05 22.07 5.55
N VAL A 91 1.42 20.96 4.90
CA VAL A 91 1.94 20.96 3.51
C VAL A 91 0.85 20.80 2.45
N ALA A 92 -0.35 20.43 2.89
CA ALA A 92 -1.50 20.21 2.04
C ALA A 92 -1.85 21.41 1.11
N PRO A 93 -1.64 22.71 1.48
CA PRO A 93 -1.88 23.82 0.56
C PRO A 93 -1.07 23.76 -0.74
N ALA A 94 0.16 23.23 -0.71
CA ALA A 94 0.98 23.09 -1.91
C ALA A 94 0.40 22.02 -2.86
N ALA A 95 -0.08 20.91 -2.31
CA ALA A 95 -0.81 19.88 -3.06
C ALA A 95 -2.14 20.43 -3.63
N LEU A 96 -2.87 21.21 -2.83
CA LEU A 96 -4.13 21.79 -3.26
C LEU A 96 -3.97 22.79 -4.43
N ARG A 97 -2.87 23.54 -4.51
CA ARG A 97 -2.63 24.41 -5.68
C ARG A 97 -2.41 23.65 -6.99
N GLN A 98 -2.14 22.34 -6.93
CA GLN A 98 -1.99 21.49 -8.10
C GLN A 98 -3.33 20.87 -8.54
N HIS A 99 -4.46 21.29 -7.97
CA HIS A 99 -5.80 20.79 -8.31
C HIS A 99 -5.91 19.25 -8.27
N VAL A 100 -5.34 18.65 -7.22
CA VAL A 100 -5.45 17.21 -6.98
C VAL A 100 -6.91 16.79 -6.86
N ALA A 101 -7.22 15.59 -7.34
CA ALA A 101 -8.59 15.10 -7.36
C ALA A 101 -9.08 14.72 -5.97
N ALA A 102 -8.19 14.21 -5.12
CA ALA A 102 -8.53 13.82 -3.77
C ALA A 102 -7.36 14.05 -2.79
N ILE A 103 -7.71 14.31 -1.53
CA ILE A 103 -6.77 14.33 -0.40
C ILE A 103 -7.09 13.14 0.50
N GLY A 104 -6.08 12.29 0.69
CA GLY A 104 -6.10 11.17 1.60
C GLY A 104 -5.60 11.56 2.97
N VAL A 105 -6.28 11.12 4.03
CA VAL A 105 -5.77 11.17 5.39
C VAL A 105 -5.99 9.82 6.08
N ASN A 106 -4.95 9.32 6.73
CA ASN A 106 -5.04 8.06 7.46
C ASN A 106 -5.47 8.32 8.91
N THR A 107 -6.52 7.62 9.35
CA THR A 107 -6.85 7.52 10.78
C THR A 107 -6.07 6.35 11.38
N ARG A 108 -5.42 6.53 12.53
CA ARG A 108 -4.39 5.61 13.02
C ARG A 108 -4.94 4.57 13.98
N THR A 109 -6.00 4.87 14.75
CA THR A 109 -6.50 3.94 15.78
C THR A 109 -8.02 4.02 16.04
N VAL A 110 -8.60 2.94 16.58
CA VAL A 110 -10.01 2.92 17.07
C VAL A 110 -10.25 3.99 18.14
N ALA A 111 -9.25 4.29 18.97
CA ALA A 111 -9.35 5.33 19.99
C ALA A 111 -9.57 6.73 19.38
N GLU A 112 -8.98 6.99 18.20
CA GLU A 112 -9.17 8.25 17.46
C GLU A 112 -10.55 8.36 16.81
N LEU A 113 -11.30 7.25 16.68
CA LEU A 113 -12.67 7.27 16.17
C LEU A 113 -13.66 7.86 17.19
N GLY A 114 -13.31 7.77 18.48
CA GLY A 114 -14.14 8.20 19.60
C GLY A 114 -15.37 7.33 19.82
N GLU A 115 -16.09 7.62 20.89
CA GLU A 115 -17.30 6.87 21.24
C GLU A 115 -18.33 6.94 20.11
N GLN A 116 -18.77 5.78 19.61
CA GLN A 116 -19.72 5.65 18.50
C GLN A 116 -19.31 6.40 17.21
N GLY A 117 -18.03 6.70 17.02
CA GLY A 117 -17.51 7.32 15.79
C GLY A 117 -17.68 8.84 15.76
N LYS A 118 -18.04 9.47 16.89
CA LYS A 118 -18.29 10.91 16.99
C LYS A 118 -17.04 11.74 16.66
N GLU A 119 -15.87 11.32 17.12
CA GLU A 119 -14.64 12.06 16.83
C GLU A 119 -14.25 11.90 15.36
N LEU A 120 -14.49 10.75 14.74
CA LEU A 120 -14.30 10.57 13.29
C LEU A 120 -15.22 11.48 12.46
N GLN A 121 -16.52 11.57 12.81
CA GLN A 121 -17.44 12.49 12.14
C GLN A 121 -17.05 13.96 12.31
N LYS A 122 -16.64 14.34 13.52
CA LYS A 122 -16.15 15.69 13.85
C LYS A 122 -14.88 16.00 13.06
N TYR A 123 -13.94 15.06 13.01
CA TYR A 123 -12.71 15.19 12.25
C TYR A 123 -12.98 15.34 10.74
N THR A 124 -13.90 14.54 10.20
CA THR A 124 -14.36 14.65 8.80
C THR A 124 -14.89 16.05 8.48
N ARG A 125 -15.71 16.61 9.39
CA ARG A 125 -16.24 17.97 9.26
C ARG A 125 -15.15 19.03 9.30
N GLN A 126 -14.16 18.86 10.18
CA GLN A 126 -13.01 19.77 10.29
C GLN A 126 -12.17 19.74 9.01
N LEU A 127 -11.92 18.55 8.44
CA LEU A 127 -11.21 18.40 7.17
C LEU A 127 -11.98 19.04 6.01
N ALA A 128 -13.29 18.81 5.90
CA ALA A 128 -14.12 19.43 4.87
C ALA A 128 -14.13 20.97 4.99
N ALA A 129 -14.24 21.50 6.21
CA ALA A 129 -14.18 22.94 6.45
C ALA A 129 -12.81 23.53 6.09
N TRP A 130 -11.73 22.79 6.36
CA TRP A 130 -10.37 23.18 6.00
C TRP A 130 -10.15 23.21 4.48
N LEU A 131 -10.65 22.20 3.74
CA LEU A 131 -10.56 22.15 2.28
C LEU A 131 -11.33 23.27 1.59
N LYS A 132 -12.47 23.70 2.15
CA LYS A 132 -13.31 24.78 1.63
C LYS A 132 -12.56 26.12 1.48
N ALA A 133 -11.37 26.26 2.08
CA ALA A 133 -10.59 27.50 2.06
C ALA A 133 -9.79 27.75 0.76
N TYR A 134 -9.89 26.92 -0.29
CA TYR A 134 -9.00 27.00 -1.47
C TYR A 134 -9.71 27.08 -2.83
N ASP A 135 -9.42 28.15 -3.59
CA ASP A 135 -9.46 28.31 -5.05
C ASP A 135 -10.63 27.68 -5.85
N GLY A 136 -11.85 27.67 -5.30
CA GLY A 136 -13.08 27.43 -6.06
C GLY A 136 -13.27 26.03 -6.65
N TYR A 137 -12.41 25.07 -6.30
CA TYR A 137 -12.54 23.66 -6.69
C TYR A 137 -12.76 22.78 -5.45
N VAL A 138 -13.38 21.61 -5.63
CA VAL A 138 -13.84 20.76 -4.52
C VAL A 138 -13.19 19.38 -4.64
N PRO A 139 -12.02 19.14 -4.03
CA PRO A 139 -11.39 17.81 -4.06
C PRO A 139 -12.20 16.81 -3.23
N ALA A 140 -12.13 15.54 -3.58
CA ALA A 140 -12.68 14.48 -2.74
C ALA A 140 -11.84 14.29 -1.46
N LEU A 141 -12.51 13.87 -0.39
CA LEU A 141 -11.89 13.44 0.86
C LEU A 141 -11.78 11.94 0.86
N HIS A 142 -10.58 11.42 1.12
CA HIS A 142 -10.34 10.00 1.24
C HIS A 142 -9.82 9.68 2.65
N LEU A 143 -10.49 8.78 3.37
CA LEU A 143 -10.11 8.38 4.71
C LEU A 143 -9.87 6.88 4.77
N ASN A 144 -8.67 6.48 5.18
CA ASN A 144 -8.40 5.08 5.50
C ASN A 144 -8.64 4.84 7.01
N THR A 145 -9.53 3.89 7.31
CA THR A 145 -9.93 3.56 8.69
C THR A 145 -9.37 2.24 9.21
N ARG A 146 -8.67 1.47 8.36
CA ARG A 146 -7.94 0.24 8.74
C ARG A 146 -8.78 -0.74 9.58
N GLY A 147 -10.03 -0.93 9.16
CA GLY A 147 -11.01 -1.78 9.84
C GLY A 147 -11.57 -1.22 11.14
N GLY A 148 -11.14 -0.03 11.57
CA GLY A 148 -11.50 0.54 12.87
C GLY A 148 -13.00 0.81 13.03
N ILE A 149 -13.70 1.18 11.96
CA ILE A 149 -15.17 1.33 11.99
C ILE A 149 -15.86 -0.01 12.27
N GLY A 150 -15.39 -1.08 11.61
CA GLY A 150 -15.86 -2.44 11.87
C GLY A 150 -15.67 -2.84 13.34
N GLN A 151 -14.46 -2.64 13.86
CA GLN A 151 -14.12 -2.97 15.25
C GLN A 151 -14.96 -2.17 16.26
N LEU A 152 -15.19 -0.88 16.01
CA LEU A 152 -15.96 0.00 16.89
C LEU A 152 -17.41 -0.47 17.10
N PHE A 153 -17.98 -1.17 16.12
CA PHE A 153 -19.38 -1.60 16.16
C PHE A 153 -19.54 -3.12 16.14
N ASP A 154 -18.51 -3.89 16.49
CA ASP A 154 -18.52 -5.35 16.45
C ASP A 154 -19.05 -5.90 15.12
N HIS A 155 -18.61 -5.28 14.01
CA HIS A 155 -19.01 -5.61 12.65
C HIS A 155 -20.52 -5.51 12.37
N ASN A 156 -21.27 -4.74 13.18
CA ASN A 156 -22.70 -4.52 12.95
C ASN A 156 -22.93 -3.61 11.73
N ASN A 157 -23.30 -4.21 10.61
CA ASN A 157 -23.53 -3.53 9.33
C ASN A 157 -24.49 -2.32 9.43
N GLY A 158 -25.54 -2.41 10.24
CA GLY A 158 -26.50 -1.31 10.40
C GLY A 158 -25.86 -0.08 11.06
N ARG A 159 -25.07 -0.29 12.11
CA ARG A 159 -24.36 0.80 12.81
C ARG A 159 -23.24 1.38 11.96
N ILE A 160 -22.50 0.52 11.26
CA ILE A 160 -21.46 0.91 10.30
C ILE A 160 -22.06 1.79 9.21
N PHE A 161 -23.14 1.35 8.56
CA PHE A 161 -23.82 2.12 7.52
C PHE A 161 -24.33 3.46 8.06
N GLY A 162 -24.93 3.48 9.26
CA GLY A 162 -25.36 4.72 9.91
C GLY A 162 -24.22 5.72 10.13
N LEU A 163 -23.04 5.25 10.56
CA LEU A 163 -21.86 6.10 10.69
C LEU A 163 -21.40 6.63 9.32
N LEU A 164 -21.29 5.77 8.30
CA LEU A 164 -20.84 6.15 6.96
C LEU A 164 -21.76 7.21 6.32
N VAL A 165 -23.08 7.07 6.47
CA VAL A 165 -24.05 8.08 6.02
C VAL A 165 -23.82 9.41 6.76
N GLY A 166 -23.67 9.37 8.08
CA GLY A 166 -23.39 10.57 8.87
C GLY A 166 -22.06 11.25 8.50
N MET A 167 -21.04 10.47 8.17
CA MET A 167 -19.77 10.99 7.66
C MET A 167 -19.91 11.62 6.28
N GLY A 168 -20.69 11.02 5.38
CA GLY A 168 -20.97 11.60 4.05
C GLY A 168 -21.62 12.98 4.17
N VAL A 169 -22.57 13.14 5.10
CA VAL A 169 -23.16 14.46 5.42
C VAL A 169 -22.12 15.41 6.02
N ALA A 170 -21.25 14.93 6.91
CA ALA A 170 -20.21 15.74 7.53
C ALA A 170 -19.13 16.21 6.54
N ALA A 171 -18.89 15.44 5.47
CA ALA A 171 -17.90 15.74 4.43
C ALA A 171 -18.37 16.77 3.40
N ALA A 172 -19.68 17.05 3.32
CA ALA A 172 -20.24 17.97 2.33
C ALA A 172 -19.54 19.35 2.37
N PRO A 173 -19.25 19.95 1.20
CA PRO A 173 -19.66 19.55 -0.15
C PRO A 173 -18.72 18.52 -0.83
N HIS A 174 -17.69 18.04 -0.14
CA HIS A 174 -16.71 17.13 -0.72
C HIS A 174 -17.29 15.70 -0.81
N GLN A 175 -17.01 15.02 -1.93
CA GLN A 175 -17.26 13.58 -2.01
C GLN A 175 -16.35 12.86 -1.02
N LEU A 176 -16.89 11.88 -0.28
CA LEU A 176 -16.15 11.11 0.71
C LEU A 176 -15.89 9.68 0.21
N TRP A 177 -14.64 9.25 0.27
CA TRP A 177 -14.20 7.89 0.03
C TRP A 177 -13.66 7.30 1.33
N ILE A 178 -14.11 6.09 1.68
CA ILE A 178 -13.68 5.37 2.88
C ILE A 178 -12.97 4.11 2.45
N GLU A 179 -11.68 4.01 2.77
CA GLU A 179 -10.86 2.83 2.58
C GLU A 179 -10.87 1.98 3.86
N ASP A 180 -10.97 0.67 3.68
CA ASP A 180 -10.98 -0.34 4.73
C ASP A 180 -11.91 0.00 5.91
N PRO A 181 -13.23 0.22 5.69
CA PRO A 181 -14.17 0.44 6.80
C PRO A 181 -14.25 -0.78 7.73
N VAL A 182 -14.04 -1.97 7.18
CA VAL A 182 -14.10 -3.24 7.88
C VAL A 182 -12.91 -4.07 7.43
N GLN A 183 -12.21 -4.69 8.39
CA GLN A 183 -11.13 -5.62 8.12
C GLN A 183 -11.41 -6.91 8.90
N MET A 184 -11.52 -8.01 8.17
CA MET A 184 -11.72 -9.36 8.70
C MET A 184 -10.42 -10.17 8.62
N GLU A 185 -10.32 -11.23 9.43
CA GLU A 185 -9.12 -12.07 9.48
C GLU A 185 -8.87 -12.87 8.19
N THR A 186 -9.93 -13.14 7.42
CA THR A 186 -9.84 -13.93 6.18
C THR A 186 -10.63 -13.27 5.06
N ALA A 187 -10.20 -13.50 3.81
CA ALA A 187 -10.92 -13.02 2.63
C ALA A 187 -12.32 -13.62 2.47
N ALA A 188 -12.56 -14.82 3.04
CA ALA A 188 -13.88 -15.44 3.03
C ALA A 188 -14.85 -14.83 4.06
N ALA A 189 -14.31 -14.24 5.13
CA ALA A 189 -15.10 -13.56 6.15
C ALA A 189 -15.33 -12.07 5.84
N GLN A 190 -14.48 -11.47 4.99
CA GLN A 190 -14.55 -10.10 4.51
C GLN A 190 -15.73 -9.87 3.57
#